data_AF-A0A1F3V0U0-F1
#
_entry.id   AF-A0A1F3V0U0-F1
#
_cell.length_a   1.000
_cell.length_b   1.000
_cell.length_c   1.000
_cell.angle_alpha   90.00
_cell.angle_beta   90.00
_cell.angle_gamma   90.00
#
_symmetry.space_group_name_H-M   'P 1'
#
loop_
_entity.id
_entity.type
_entity.pdbx_description
1 polymer ?
#
loop_
_entity_poly.entity_id
_entity_poly.type
_entity_poly.pdbx_seq_one_letter_code
_entity_poly.pdbx_strand_id
1 'polypeptide(L)'
;MTLQNSRKTQMTILLLIVGIVALMAPDLAFAGLESSLVGLKTKLTGVILPVLAVIGMAIAAISFFTGNPNAKSHMVYAILGCIFGFGAQAIVDFISQTVR
;
A
#
# COMPACT_ATOMS: atom_id res chain seq x y z
N MET A 1 -33.90 -42.71 -25.75
CA MET A 1 -33.90 -41.67 -24.69
C MET A 1 -32.63 -41.61 -23.84
N THR A 2 -31.59 -42.43 -24.09
CA THR A 2 -30.38 -42.51 -23.23
C THR A 2 -29.28 -41.49 -23.58
N LEU A 3 -29.17 -41.04 -24.84
CA LEU A 3 -28.09 -40.13 -25.28
C LEU A 3 -28.24 -38.67 -24.82
N GLN A 4 -29.44 -38.22 -24.45
CA GLN A 4 -29.67 -36.85 -23.97
C GLN A 4 -29.16 -36.68 -22.52
N ASN A 5 -29.23 -37.74 -21.71
CA ASN A 5 -28.83 -37.70 -20.30
C ASN A 5 -27.30 -37.62 -20.15
N SER A 6 -26.54 -38.38 -20.94
CA SER A 6 -25.07 -38.32 -20.91
C SER A 6 -24.52 -36.95 -21.33
N ARG A 7 -25.20 -36.23 -22.24
CA ARG A 7 -24.76 -34.88 -22.65
C ARG A 7 -24.95 -33.85 -21.53
N LYS A 8 -26.02 -33.97 -20.73
CA LYS A 8 -26.24 -33.15 -19.53
C LYS A 8 -25.23 -33.48 -18.43
N THR A 9 -24.97 -34.76 -18.16
CA THR A 9 -23.95 -35.18 -17.18
C THR A 9 -22.55 -34.68 -17.57
N GLN A 10 -22.17 -34.75 -18.85
CA GLN A 10 -20.91 -34.21 -19.33
C GLN A 10 -20.83 -32.69 -19.17
N MET A 11 -21.93 -31.97 -19.44
CA MET A 11 -21.99 -30.51 -19.26
C MET A 11 -21.89 -30.11 -17.78
N THR A 12 -22.51 -30.88 -16.88
CA THR A 12 -22.41 -30.67 -15.43
C THR A 12 -20.99 -30.93 -14.91
N ILE A 13 -20.31 -31.98 -15.39
CA ILE A 13 -18.92 -32.29 -15.01
C ILE A 13 -17.98 -31.18 -15.49
N LEU A 14 -18.16 -30.68 -16.72
CA LEU A 14 -17.35 -29.60 -17.29
C LEU A 14 -17.50 -28.30 -16.49
N LEU A 15 -18.73 -27.94 -16.10
CA LEU A 15 -18.99 -26.78 -15.24
C LEU A 15 -18.36 -26.92 -13.85
N LEU A 16 -18.37 -28.13 -13.29
CA LEU A 16 -17.75 -28.42 -11.99
C LEU A 16 -16.22 -28.27 -12.05
N ILE A 17 -15.60 -28.74 -13.13
CA ILE A 17 -14.15 -28.60 -13.36
C ILE A 17 -13.75 -27.12 -13.52
N VAL A 18 -14.53 -26.33 -14.27
CA VAL A 18 -14.29 -24.88 -14.42
C VAL A 18 -14.45 -24.16 -13.08
N GLY A 19 -15.44 -24.54 -12.27
CA GLY A 19 -15.62 -24.00 -10.91
C GLY A 19 -14.47 -24.32 -9.96
N ILE A 20 -13.92 -25.53 -10.02
CA ILE A 20 -12.76 -25.94 -9.20
C ILE A 20 -11.48 -25.22 -9.65
N VAL A 21 -11.26 -25.07 -10.97
CA VAL A 21 -10.12 -24.31 -11.51
C VAL A 21 -10.22 -22.83 -11.14
N ALA A 22 -11.43 -22.25 -11.14
CA ALA A 22 -11.65 -20.87 -10.70
C ALA A 22 -11.40 -20.67 -9.19
N LEU A 23 -11.68 -21.68 -8.35
CA LEU A 23 -11.34 -21.63 -6.92
C LEU A 23 -9.84 -21.84 -6.64
N MET A 24 -9.13 -22.57 -7.52
CA MET A 24 -7.70 -22.88 -7.39
C MET A 24 -6.78 -21.88 -8.10
N ALA A 25 -7.33 -20.90 -8.82
CA ALA A 25 -6.58 -19.81 -9.45
C ALA A 25 -6.99 -18.43 -8.90
N PRO A 26 -6.84 -18.16 -7.59
CA PRO A 26 -6.96 -16.80 -7.08
C PRO A 26 -5.91 -15.86 -7.68
N ASP A 27 -4.76 -16.39 -8.13
CA ASP A 27 -3.65 -15.63 -8.73
C ASP A 27 -4.04 -14.83 -10.00
N LEU A 28 -4.98 -15.34 -10.81
CA LEU A 28 -5.44 -14.63 -12.02
C LEU A 28 -6.33 -13.41 -11.70
N ALA A 29 -6.94 -13.39 -10.51
CA ALA A 29 -7.73 -12.26 -10.01
C ALA A 29 -6.88 -11.26 -9.18
N PHE A 30 -5.62 -11.59 -8.85
CA PHE A 30 -4.77 -10.83 -7.95
C PHE A 30 -3.95 -9.70 -8.60
N ALA A 31 -3.84 -9.66 -9.94
CA ALA A 31 -2.94 -8.72 -10.64
C ALA A 31 -3.40 -7.24 -10.63
N GLY A 32 -4.70 -6.96 -10.41
CA GLY A 32 -5.23 -5.59 -10.47
C GLY A 32 -5.09 -4.79 -9.16
N LEU A 33 -5.18 -5.45 -8.01
CA LEU A 33 -5.18 -4.80 -6.70
C LEU A 33 -3.77 -4.69 -6.11
N GLU A 34 -2.91 -5.69 -6.29
CA GLU A 34 -1.52 -5.64 -5.83
C GLU A 34 -0.74 -4.52 -6.53
N SER A 35 -0.84 -4.42 -7.86
CA SER A 35 -0.21 -3.34 -8.63
C SER A 35 -0.72 -1.95 -8.21
N SER A 36 -2.03 -1.82 -7.96
CA SER A 36 -2.62 -0.57 -7.47
C SER A 36 -2.17 -0.24 -6.06
N LEU A 37 -2.07 -1.22 -5.17
CA LEU A 37 -1.66 -1.05 -3.78
C LEU A 37 -0.15 -0.74 -3.67
N VAL A 38 0.69 -1.40 -4.46
CA VAL A 38 2.12 -1.12 -4.58
C VAL A 38 2.36 0.23 -5.23
N GLY A 39 1.59 0.58 -6.26
CA GLY A 39 1.63 1.90 -6.90
C GLY A 39 1.22 3.02 -5.94
N LEU A 40 0.19 2.81 -5.13
CA LEU A 40 -0.24 3.75 -4.09
C LEU A 40 0.79 3.88 -2.97
N LYS A 41 1.34 2.76 -2.47
CA LYS A 41 2.45 2.77 -1.51
C LYS A 41 3.57 3.65 -2.08
N THR A 42 4.03 3.35 -3.29
CA THR A 42 5.15 4.04 -3.95
C THR A 42 4.89 5.54 -4.16
N LYS A 43 3.67 5.95 -4.53
CA LYS A 43 3.30 7.36 -4.72
C LYS A 43 3.21 8.10 -3.39
N LEU A 44 2.61 7.49 -2.37
CA LEU A 44 2.45 8.09 -1.04
C LEU A 44 3.81 8.24 -0.36
N THR A 45 4.66 7.22 -0.43
CA THR A 45 6.00 7.23 0.15
C THR A 45 7.01 8.06 -0.64
N GLY A 46 6.92 8.01 -1.98
CA GLY A 46 7.89 8.66 -2.87
C GLY A 46 7.65 10.14 -3.09
N VAL A 47 6.42 10.63 -2.88
CA VAL A 47 6.06 12.03 -3.20
C VAL A 47 5.30 12.72 -2.07
N ILE A 48 4.26 12.10 -1.50
CA ILE A 48 3.40 12.78 -0.52
C ILE A 48 4.13 13.05 0.82
N LEU A 49 4.83 12.04 1.34
CA LEU A 49 5.55 12.13 2.61
C LEU A 49 6.69 13.17 2.55
N PRO A 50 7.53 13.17 1.50
CA PRO A 50 8.56 14.19 1.33
C PRO A 50 8.01 15.62 1.24
N VAL A 51 6.90 15.82 0.52
CA VAL A 51 6.29 17.15 0.38
C VAL A 51 5.75 17.67 1.71
N LEU A 52 5.07 16.82 2.49
CA LEU A 52 4.62 17.18 3.85
C LEU A 52 5.78 17.52 4.80
N ALA A 53 6.88 16.77 4.72
CA ALA A 53 8.08 17.04 5.51
C ALA A 53 8.71 18.41 5.15
N VAL A 54 8.81 18.73 3.85
CA VAL A 54 9.33 20.03 3.40
C VAL A 54 8.45 21.19 3.86
N ILE A 55 7.12 21.03 3.84
CA ILE A 55 6.19 22.05 4.36
C ILE A 55 6.38 22.26 5.87
N GLY A 56 6.47 21.18 6.65
CA GLY A 56 6.71 21.25 8.09
C GLY A 56 8.05 21.91 8.45
N MET A 57 9.10 21.58 7.69
CA MET A 57 10.42 22.22 7.81
C MET A 57 10.38 23.70 7.45
N ALA A 58 9.67 24.09 6.38
CA ALA A 58 9.55 25.48 5.97
C ALA A 58 8.82 26.32 7.03
N ILE A 59 7.75 25.81 7.62
CA ILE A 59 7.01 26.49 8.70
C ILE A 59 7.89 26.63 9.95
N ALA A 60 8.64 25.60 10.32
CA ALA A 60 9.57 25.67 11.44
C ALA A 60 10.72 26.67 11.18
N ALA A 61 11.25 26.72 9.96
CA ALA A 61 12.28 27.67 9.56
C ALA A 61 11.77 29.12 9.62
N ILE A 62 10.57 29.39 9.11
CA ILE A 62 9.94 30.72 9.20
C ILE A 62 9.68 31.11 10.66
N SER A 63 9.24 30.16 11.49
CA SER A 63 9.04 30.40 12.93
C SER A 63 10.35 30.70 13.66
N PHE A 64 11.46 30.08 13.23
CA PHE A 64 12.81 30.38 13.72
C PHE A 64 13.30 31.77 13.33
N PHE A 65 13.13 32.17 12.06
CA PHE A 65 13.53 33.49 11.59
C PHE A 65 12.71 34.65 12.19
N THR A 66 11.46 34.40 12.56
CA THR A 66 10.60 35.40 13.21
C THR A 66 10.88 35.59 14.71
N GLY A 67 11.83 34.86 15.30
CA GLY A 67 12.38 35.16 16.63
C GLY A 67 11.45 34.89 17.82
N ASN A 68 10.38 34.11 17.62
CA ASN A 68 9.48 33.71 18.71
C ASN A 68 10.23 32.83 19.75
N PRO A 69 10.13 33.07 21.07
CA PRO A 69 10.77 32.25 22.09
C PRO A 69 10.39 30.74 22.01
N ASN A 70 9.23 30.41 21.44
CA ASN A 70 8.79 29.03 21.20
C ASN A 70 9.29 28.41 19.88
N ALA A 71 10.05 29.14 19.07
CA ALA A 71 10.50 28.67 17.76
C ALA A 71 11.43 27.46 17.84
N LYS A 72 12.22 27.36 18.92
CA LYS A 72 13.07 26.18 19.20
C LYS A 72 12.20 24.92 19.34
N SER A 73 11.03 25.03 19.96
CA SER A 73 10.08 23.92 20.11
C SER A 73 9.44 23.54 18.77
N HIS A 74 9.05 24.52 17.94
CA HIS A 74 8.50 24.27 16.60
C HIS A 74 9.52 23.57 15.68
N MET A 75 10.80 23.96 15.76
CA MET A 75 11.88 23.24 15.07
C MET A 75 12.03 21.80 15.55
N VAL A 76 12.02 21.58 16.87
CA VAL A 76 12.16 20.23 17.44
C VAL A 76 10.98 19.34 17.01
N TYR A 77 9.74 19.85 17.03
CA TYR A 77 8.58 19.09 16.55
C TYR A 77 8.67 18.77 15.05
N ALA A 78 9.16 19.69 14.22
CA ALA A 78 9.35 19.44 12.78
C ALA A 78 10.43 18.39 12.50
N ILE A 79 11.55 18.43 13.23
CA ILE A 79 12.64 17.44 13.11
C ILE A 79 12.16 16.06 13.56
N LEU A 80 11.52 15.97 14.73
CA LEU A 80 10.95 14.72 15.23
C LEU A 80 9.90 14.16 14.25
N GLY A 81 9.01 15.01 13.74
CA GLY A 81 8.02 14.64 12.73
C GLY A 81 8.65 14.09 11.45
N CYS A 82 9.76 14.66 10.97
CA CYS A 82 10.50 14.14 9.82
C CYS A 82 11.14 12.78 10.12
N ILE A 83 11.76 12.62 11.30
CA ILE A 83 12.38 11.35 11.71
C ILE A 83 11.33 10.24 11.78
N PHE A 84 10.18 10.50 12.39
CA PHE A 84 9.10 9.50 12.47
C PHE A 84 8.44 9.26 11.11
N GLY A 85 8.22 10.30 10.30
CA GLY A 85 7.63 10.18 8.97
C GLY A 85 8.47 9.31 8.04
N PHE A 86 9.73 9.71 7.82
CA PHE A 86 10.64 8.95 6.95
C PHE A 86 11.08 7.62 7.59
N GLY A 87 11.23 7.57 8.91
CA GLY A 87 11.61 6.35 9.64
C GLY A 87 10.52 5.27 9.64
N ALA A 88 9.24 5.64 9.65
CA ALA A 88 8.13 4.69 9.63
C ALA A 88 8.12 3.84 8.35
N GLN A 89 8.47 4.41 7.20
CA GLN A 89 8.60 3.65 5.96
C GLN A 89 9.69 2.58 6.05
N ALA A 90 10.87 2.93 6.58
CA ALA A 90 11.97 1.99 6.73
C ALA A 90 11.60 0.84 7.68
N ILE A 91 10.83 1.11 8.75
CA ILE A 91 10.35 0.10 9.69
C ILE A 91 9.34 -0.85 9.00
N VAL A 92 8.38 -0.31 8.26
CA VAL A 92 7.38 -1.12 7.53
C VAL A 92 8.06 -2.00 6.49
N ASP A 93 9.07 -1.47 5.78
CA ASP A 93 9.86 -2.24 4.83
C ASP A 93 10.65 -3.37 5.54
N PHE A 94 11.22 -3.09 6.71
CA PHE A 94 11.92 -4.10 7.53
C PHE A 94 10.99 -5.23 8.01
N ILE A 95 9.79 -4.88 8.46
CA ILE A 95 8.77 -5.86 8.86
C ILE A 95 8.35 -6.69 7.65
N SER A 96 8.07 -6.06 6.51
CA SER A 96 7.65 -6.75 5.28
C SER A 96 8.70 -7.74 4.74
N GLN A 97 9.99 -7.46 4.95
CA GLN A 97 11.07 -8.38 4.60
C GLN A 97 11.21 -9.54 5.58
N THR A 98 10.83 -9.35 6.85
CA THR A 98 10.91 -10.38 7.90
C THR A 98 9.75 -11.38 7.80
N VAL A 99 8.60 -10.97 7.27
CA VAL A 99 7.38 -11.80 7.17
C VAL A 99 7.14 -12.41 5.78
N ARG A 100 8.10 -12.31 4.85
CA ARG A 100 8.05 -13.02 3.56
C ARG A 100 8.54 -14.46 3.65
#